data_AF-A0A914QLQ1-F1
#
_entry.id   AF-A0A914QLQ1-F1
#
_cell.length_a   1.000
_cell.length_b   1.000
_cell.length_c   1.000
_cell.angle_alpha   90.00
_cell.angle_beta   90.00
_cell.angle_gamma   90.00
#
_symmetry.space_group_name_H-M   'P 1'
#
loop_
_entity.id
_entity.type
_entity.pdbx_description
1 polymer ?
#
loop_
_entity_poly.entity_id
_entity_poly.type
_entity_poly.pdbx_seq_one_letter_code
_entity_poly.pdbx_strand_id
1 'polypeptide(L)'
;MAPSCKVGNCVFRNIEFLKKLSKIKSENKRNLLLKNATPDELASLIEICYNVVNSNLRLSPSRILKLRPYATPLRELSKIRTVPRARKMLQTGNGFLPSLLIPVLLEASRILLK
;
A
#
# COMPACT_ATOMS: atom_id res chain seq x y z
N MET A 1 -15.03 -19.72 -8.02
CA MET A 1 -13.91 -19.05 -8.72
C MET A 1 -12.98 -18.42 -7.70
N ALA A 2 -11.71 -18.83 -7.63
CA ALA A 2 -10.76 -18.18 -6.73
C ALA A 2 -10.41 -16.79 -7.27
N PRO A 3 -10.33 -15.73 -6.42
CA PRO A 3 -9.88 -14.43 -6.88
C PRO A 3 -8.46 -14.55 -7.46
N SER A 4 -8.29 -14.13 -8.70
CA SER A 4 -6.99 -13.95 -9.34
C SER A 4 -6.23 -12.87 -8.57
N CYS A 5 -5.12 -13.20 -7.93
CA CYS A 5 -4.27 -12.19 -7.29
C CYS A 5 -3.75 -11.23 -8.36
N LYS A 6 -4.19 -9.97 -8.36
CA LYS A 6 -3.69 -8.95 -9.28
C LYS A 6 -2.81 -8.00 -8.50
N VAL A 7 -1.52 -8.30 -8.44
CA VAL A 7 -0.49 -7.29 -8.13
C VAL A 7 -0.02 -6.78 -9.48
N GLY A 8 -0.25 -5.50 -9.80
CA GLY A 8 0.15 -4.95 -11.08
C GLY A 8 1.65 -4.66 -11.14
N ASN A 9 2.14 -4.44 -12.36
CA ASN A 9 3.57 -4.15 -12.62
C ASN A 9 4.08 -2.92 -11.88
N CYS A 10 3.24 -1.92 -11.60
CA CYS A 10 3.63 -0.73 -10.84
C CYS A 10 4.08 -1.08 -9.42
N VAL A 11 3.41 -2.03 -8.75
CA VAL A 11 3.80 -2.49 -7.41
C VAL A 11 5.15 -3.22 -7.45
N PHE A 12 5.39 -4.04 -8.47
CA PHE A 12 6.65 -4.76 -8.61
C PHE A 12 7.84 -3.83 -8.90
N ARG A 13 7.67 -2.84 -9.80
CA ARG A 13 8.71 -1.85 -10.11
C ARG A 13 9.14 -1.02 -8.90
N ASN A 14 8.22 -0.79 -7.96
CA ASN A 14 8.46 0.05 -6.78
C ASN A 14 8.69 -0.76 -5.49
N ILE A 15 9.02 -2.05 -5.60
CA ILE A 15 9.11 -2.94 -4.44
C ILE A 15 10.16 -2.51 -3.42
N GLU A 16 11.28 -1.91 -3.86
CA GLU A 16 12.34 -1.41 -2.98
C GLU A 16 11.85 -0.22 -2.16
N PHE A 17 11.16 0.73 -2.79
CA PHE A 17 10.51 1.84 -2.12
C PHE A 17 9.51 1.34 -1.08
N LEU A 18 8.64 0.39 -1.44
CA LEU A 18 7.63 -0.18 -0.55
C LEU A 18 8.26 -0.94 0.64
N LYS A 19 9.36 -1.68 0.40
CA LYS A 19 10.16 -2.33 1.45
C LYS A 19 10.81 -1.31 2.39
N LYS A 20 11.34 -0.21 1.85
CA LYS A 20 11.93 0.86 2.65
C LYS A 20 10.86 1.55 3.51
N LEU A 21 9.72 1.88 2.91
CA LEU A 21 8.60 2.55 3.57
C LEU A 21 8.01 1.69 4.71
N SER A 22 7.88 0.38 4.54
CA SER A 22 7.32 -0.52 5.56
C SER A 22 8.19 -0.67 6.80
N LYS A 23 9.51 -0.46 6.68
CA LYS A 23 10.47 -0.56 7.79
C LYS A 23 10.60 0.73 8.61
N ILE A 24 10.12 1.86 8.10
CA ILE A 24 10.25 3.14 8.78
C ILE A 24 9.24 3.25 9.92
N LYS A 25 9.76 3.29 11.16
CA LYS A 25 8.96 3.51 12.37
C LYS A 25 8.72 5.00 12.67
N SER A 26 9.70 5.85 12.37
CA SER A 26 9.61 7.30 12.63
C SER A 26 8.70 7.98 11.62
N GLU A 27 7.68 8.68 12.12
CA GLU A 27 6.75 9.45 11.30
C GLU A 27 7.46 10.53 10.47
N ASN A 28 8.40 11.27 11.07
CA ASN A 28 9.18 12.30 10.37
C ASN A 28 9.96 11.71 9.18
N LYS A 29 10.63 10.57 9.39
CA LYS A 29 11.35 9.88 8.30
C LYS A 29 10.41 9.36 7.22
N ARG A 30 9.22 8.89 7.60
CA ARG A 30 8.19 8.41 6.67
C ARG A 30 7.67 9.56 5.83
N ASN A 31 7.35 10.69 6.45
CA ASN A 31 6.83 11.88 5.77
C ASN A 31 7.87 12.49 4.84
N LEU A 32 9.15 12.46 5.22
CA LEU A 32 10.25 12.86 4.35
C LEU A 32 10.39 11.95 3.13
N LEU A 33 10.30 10.64 3.31
CA LEU A 33 10.33 9.68 2.20
C LEU A 33 9.13 9.91 1.25
N LEU A 34 7.93 10.07 1.79
CA LEU A 34 6.71 10.35 1.02
C LEU A 34 6.74 11.72 0.32
N LYS A 35 7.41 12.72 0.92
CA LYS A 35 7.60 14.04 0.31
C LYS A 35 8.43 13.95 -0.97
N ASN A 36 9.44 13.09 -0.97
CA ASN A 36 10.36 12.91 -2.08
C ASN A 36 9.94 11.76 -3.02
N ALA A 37 8.82 11.09 -2.74
CA ALA A 37 8.34 9.97 -3.54
C ALA A 37 7.93 10.43 -4.95
N THR A 38 8.32 9.65 -5.95
CA THR A 38 7.98 9.86 -7.35
C THR A 38 6.48 9.61 -7.61
N PRO A 39 5.94 10.11 -8.73
CA PRO A 39 4.57 9.77 -9.13
C PRO A 39 4.28 8.27 -9.23
N ASP A 40 5.22 7.47 -9.74
CA ASP A 40 5.05 6.01 -9.90
C ASP A 40 5.08 5.30 -8.53
N GLU A 41 5.96 5.71 -7.61
CA GLU A 41 5.99 5.21 -6.23
C GLU A 41 4.66 5.50 -5.50
N LEU A 42 4.11 6.70 -5.66
CA LEU A 42 2.81 7.06 -5.08
C LEU A 42 1.65 6.32 -5.74
N ALA A 43 1.70 6.11 -7.06
CA ALA A 43 0.73 5.30 -7.79
C ALA A 43 0.73 3.86 -7.28
N SER A 44 1.89 3.28 -6.98
CA SER A 44 2.00 1.94 -6.43
C SER A 44 1.26 1.79 -5.09
N LEU A 45 1.28 2.82 -4.24
CA LEU A 45 0.56 2.83 -2.96
C LEU A 45 -0.96 2.92 -3.17
N ILE A 46 -1.41 3.73 -4.13
CA ILE A 46 -2.84 3.82 -4.50
C ILE A 46 -3.32 2.46 -5.03
N GLU A 47 -2.54 1.84 -5.90
CA GLU A 47 -2.87 0.53 -6.47
C GLU A 47 -2.97 -0.56 -5.40
N ILE A 48 -2.03 -0.56 -4.43
CA ILE A 48 -2.10 -1.45 -3.27
C ILE A 48 -3.40 -1.24 -2.50
N CYS A 49 -3.75 0.01 -2.19
CA CYS A 49 -4.99 0.32 -1.48
C CYS A 49 -6.22 -0.14 -2.25
N TYR A 50 -6.23 0.08 -3.57
CA TYR A 50 -7.29 -0.40 -4.46
C TYR A 50 -7.43 -1.92 -4.42
N ASN A 51 -6.32 -2.65 -4.52
CA ASN A 51 -6.34 -4.10 -4.52
C ASN A 51 -6.74 -4.68 -3.15
N VAL A 52 -6.37 -4.03 -2.05
CA VAL A 52 -6.82 -4.40 -0.71
C VAL A 52 -8.32 -4.18 -0.54
N VAL A 53 -8.83 -3.01 -0.93
CA VAL A 53 -10.26 -2.65 -0.79
C VAL A 53 -11.16 -3.55 -1.62
N ASN A 54 -10.71 -3.95 -2.81
CA ASN A 54 -11.47 -4.83 -3.71
C ASN A 54 -11.20 -6.32 -3.47
N SER A 55 -10.46 -6.68 -2.41
CA SER A 55 -10.11 -8.07 -2.10
C SER A 55 -9.40 -8.81 -3.26
N ASN A 56 -8.66 -8.07 -4.08
CA ASN A 56 -7.84 -8.62 -5.17
C ASN A 56 -6.53 -9.25 -4.66
N LEU A 57 -6.20 -9.05 -3.39
CA LEU A 57 -5.06 -9.69 -2.71
C LEU A 57 -5.57 -10.79 -1.79
N ARG A 58 -4.92 -11.96 -1.82
CA ARG A 58 -5.18 -13.04 -0.88
C ARG A 58 -4.55 -12.73 0.47
N LEU A 59 -5.21 -11.88 1.24
CA LEU A 59 -4.85 -11.61 2.62
C LEU A 59 -5.56 -12.60 3.54
N SER A 60 -4.86 -13.10 4.57
CA SER A 60 -5.50 -13.95 5.58
C SER A 60 -6.54 -13.16 6.38
N PRO A 61 -7.59 -13.80 6.92
CA PRO A 61 -8.62 -13.13 7.71
C PRO A 61 -8.05 -12.28 8.86
N SER A 62 -7.03 -12.79 9.54
CA SER A 62 -6.34 -12.08 10.63
C SER A 62 -5.65 -10.79 10.15
N ARG A 63 -5.15 -10.75 8.91
CA ARG A 63 -4.54 -9.55 8.31
C ARG A 63 -5.61 -8.54 7.89
N ILE A 64 -6.71 -9.01 7.32
CA ILE A 64 -7.87 -8.17 6.99
C ILE A 64 -8.43 -7.50 8.24
N LEU A 65 -8.54 -8.23 9.35
CA LEU A 65 -8.98 -7.70 10.64
C LEU A 65 -8.12 -6.52 11.12
N LYS A 66 -6.79 -6.58 10.93
CA LYS A 66 -5.87 -5.48 11.27
C LYS A 66 -6.03 -4.25 10.38
N LEU A 67 -6.60 -4.41 9.19
CA LEU A 67 -6.86 -3.32 8.24
C LEU A 67 -8.25 -2.71 8.42
N ARG A 68 -9.15 -3.38 9.15
CA ARG A 68 -10.52 -2.91 9.39
C ARG A 68 -10.60 -1.50 9.99
N PRO A 69 -9.76 -1.11 10.98
CA PRO A 69 -9.77 0.27 11.51
C PRO A 69 -9.41 1.33 10.46
N TYR A 70 -8.71 0.92 9.41
CA TYR A 70 -8.22 1.81 8.35
C TYR A 70 -9.04 1.70 7.06
N ALA A 71 -10.20 1.02 7.10
CA ALA A 71 -11.01 0.77 5.90
C ALA A 71 -11.42 2.07 5.17
N THR A 72 -11.80 3.12 5.91
CA THR A 72 -12.19 4.41 5.32
C THR A 72 -11.00 5.11 4.66
N PRO A 73 -9.85 5.34 5.34
CA PRO A 73 -8.65 5.86 4.69
C PRO A 73 -8.20 5.04 3.47
N LEU A 74 -8.28 3.70 3.53
CA LEU A 74 -7.90 2.86 2.39
C LEU A 74 -8.83 3.04 1.19
N ARG A 75 -10.14 3.15 1.42
CA ARG A 75 -11.16 3.41 0.38
C ARG A 75 -11.06 4.79 -0.22
N GLU A 76 -10.69 5.79 0.57
CA GLU A 76 -10.47 7.14 0.09
C GLU A 76 -9.20 7.22 -0.76
N LEU A 77 -8.09 6.67 -0.26
CA LEU A 77 -6.82 6.67 -0.97
C LEU A 77 -6.90 5.90 -2.29
N SER A 78 -7.62 4.78 -2.34
CA SER A 78 -7.80 3.99 -3.57
C SER A 78 -8.56 4.71 -4.68
N LYS A 79 -9.29 5.78 -4.36
CA LYS A 79 -10.04 6.59 -5.33
C LYS A 79 -9.27 7.82 -5.81
N ILE A 80 -8.12 8.13 -5.19
CA ILE A 80 -7.34 9.31 -5.56
C ILE A 80 -6.67 9.09 -6.92
N ARG A 81 -6.83 10.07 -7.81
CA ARG A 81 -6.22 10.06 -9.15
C ARG A 81 -5.07 11.06 -9.31
N THR A 82 -4.84 11.91 -8.32
CA THR A 82 -3.86 13.01 -8.40
C THR A 82 -2.75 12.84 -7.38
N VAL A 83 -1.51 13.00 -7.84
CA VAL A 83 -0.29 12.87 -7.03
C VAL A 83 -0.28 13.78 -5.80
N PRO A 84 -0.63 15.09 -5.89
CA PRO A 84 -0.59 15.98 -4.73
C PRO A 84 -1.56 15.54 -3.63
N ARG A 85 -2.77 15.10 -4.02
CA ARG A 85 -3.79 14.64 -3.06
C ARG A 85 -3.38 13.34 -2.40
N ALA A 86 -2.80 12.41 -3.17
CA ALA A 86 -2.32 11.13 -2.67
C ALA A 86 -1.19 11.34 -1.65
N ARG A 87 -0.21 12.18 -2.01
CA ARG A 87 0.89 12.54 -1.13
C ARG A 87 0.40 13.17 0.17
N LYS A 88 -0.50 14.16 0.09
CA LYS A 88 -1.08 14.80 1.28
C LYS A 88 -1.73 13.77 2.19
N MET A 89 -2.58 12.91 1.65
CA MET A 89 -3.30 11.90 2.42
C MET A 89 -2.36 10.84 3.04
N LEU A 90 -1.31 10.44 2.33
CA LEU A 90 -0.29 9.51 2.82
C LEU A 90 0.54 10.11 3.96
N GLN A 91 0.81 11.42 3.91
CA GLN A 91 1.55 12.14 4.95
C GLN A 91 0.69 12.45 6.19
N THR A 92 -0.60 12.76 6.00
CA THR A 92 -1.54 13.02 7.10
C THR A 92 -2.18 11.73 7.64
N GLY A 93 -1.90 10.58 7.04
CA GLY A 93 -2.55 9.31 7.36
C GLY A 93 -2.07 8.72 8.70
N ASN A 94 -3.02 8.30 9.54
CA ASN A 94 -2.87 7.76 10.90
C ASN A 94 -2.11 6.41 11.02
N GLY A 95 -0.92 6.28 10.44
CA GLY A 95 -0.03 5.15 10.70
C GLY A 95 -0.48 3.80 10.12
N PHE A 96 -1.40 3.78 9.14
CA PHE A 96 -1.87 2.54 8.51
C PHE A 96 -0.86 1.92 7.54
N LEU A 97 0.15 2.67 7.10
CA LEU A 97 1.10 2.24 6.08
C LEU A 97 1.89 0.97 6.47
N PRO A 98 2.49 0.85 7.67
CA PRO A 98 3.14 -0.40 8.07
C PRO A 98 2.17 -1.60 8.11
N SER A 99 0.98 -1.40 8.69
CA SER A 99 -0.06 -2.43 8.78
C SER A 99 -0.57 -2.88 7.41
N LEU A 100 -0.58 -1.99 6.43
CA LEU A 100 -0.94 -2.25 5.04
C LEU A 100 0.19 -2.93 4.26
N LEU A 101 1.42 -2.42 4.35
CA LEU A 101 2.51 -2.81 3.47
C LEU A 101 3.07 -4.19 3.82
N ILE A 102 3.15 -4.55 5.11
CA ILE A 102 3.66 -5.87 5.54
C ILE A 102 2.89 -7.03 4.87
N PRO A 103 1.56 -7.13 4.97
CA PRO A 103 0.82 -8.24 4.40
C PRO A 103 0.84 -8.24 2.86
N VAL A 104 0.91 -7.07 2.22
CA VAL A 104 0.98 -6.91 0.77
C VAL A 104 2.34 -7.35 0.23
N LEU A 105 3.44 -6.95 0.89
CA LEU A 105 4.80 -7.35 0.50
C LEU A 105 5.00 -8.87 0.60
N LEU A 106 4.41 -9.51 1.61
CA LEU A 106 4.44 -10.98 1.75
C LEU A 106 3.70 -11.69 0.60
N GLU A 107 2.58 -11.14 0.16
CA GLU A 107 1.83 -11.71 -0.97
C GLU A 107 2.54 -11.44 -2.30
N ALA A 108 3.10 -10.25 -2.50
CA ALA A 108 3.93 -9.93 -3.67
C ALA A 108 5.17 -10.83 -3.75
N SER A 109 5.84 -11.14 -2.63
CA SER A 109 6.96 -12.09 -2.62
C SER A 109 6.55 -13.52 -3.00
N ARG A 110 5.33 -13.96 -2.64
CA ARG A 110 4.81 -15.28 -3.05
C ARG A 110 4.58 -15.35 -4.57
N ILE A 111 4.17 -14.25 -5.20
CA ILE A 111 3.95 -14.19 -6.65
C ILE A 111 5.28 -14.18 -7.41
N LEU A 112 6.30 -13.47 -6.89
CA LEU A 112 7.63 -13.38 -7.49
C LEU A 112 8.48 -14.66 -7.36
N LEU A 113 8.27 -15.45 -6.30
CA LEU A 113 9.00 -16.70 -6.04
C LEU A 113 8.32 -17.93 -6.67
N LYS A 114 7.33 -17.71 -7.55
CA LYS A 114 6.63 -18.73 -8.32
C LYS A 114 7.07 -18.68 -9.76
#